data_AF-A0A8T6G166-F1
#
_entry.id   AF-A0A8T6G166-F1
#
_cell.length_a   1.000
_cell.length_b   1.000
_cell.length_c   1.000
_cell.angle_alpha   90.00
_cell.angle_beta   90.00
_cell.angle_gamma   90.00
#
_symmetry.space_group_name_H-M   'P 1'
#
loop_
_entity.id
_entity.type
_entity.pdbx_description
1 polymer ?
#
loop_
_entity_poly.entity_id
_entity_poly.type
_entity_poly.pdbx_seq_one_letter_code
_entity_poly.pdbx_strand_id
1 'polypeptide(L)'
;MTERLNLPCRYRRQIEALLRACLPGVEAWAYGSRVNVVCDEVGRSHPGSDLDLALRSPTLEPIPDILLRGFKAALEQSNIPILVQAHDWARLPESFHREIERNHVVLHVQQSDSDE
;
A
#
# COMPACT_ATOMS: atom_id res chain seq x y z
N MET A 1 -14.82 -13.11 6.95
CA MET A 1 -14.41 -11.76 6.48
C MET A 1 -13.35 -11.98 5.42
N THR A 2 -13.75 -11.89 4.15
CA THR A 2 -12.93 -12.26 2.99
C THR A 2 -11.81 -11.23 2.86
N GLU A 3 -10.65 -11.52 3.44
CA GLU A 3 -9.43 -10.76 3.19
C GLU A 3 -9.09 -10.90 1.71
N ARG A 4 -9.52 -9.91 0.90
CA ARG A 4 -9.23 -9.81 -0.54
C ARG A 4 -7.73 -9.57 -0.83
N LEU A 5 -6.90 -9.52 0.20
CA LEU A 5 -5.47 -9.24 0.13
C LEU A 5 -4.69 -10.46 0.60
N ASN A 6 -3.91 -11.07 -0.29
CA ASN A 6 -3.00 -12.16 0.06
C ASN A 6 -1.69 -11.61 0.64
N LEU A 7 -1.76 -11.01 1.83
CA LEU A 7 -0.62 -10.46 2.56
C LEU A 7 -0.65 -10.93 4.04
N PRO A 8 0.42 -11.57 4.53
CA PRO A 8 0.51 -11.94 5.93
C PRO A 8 0.42 -10.75 6.89
N CYS A 9 -0.34 -10.90 7.98
CA CYS A 9 -0.54 -9.86 8.99
C CYS A 9 0.77 -9.31 9.58
N ARG A 10 1.83 -10.13 9.64
CA ARG A 10 3.17 -9.70 10.09
C ARG A 10 3.76 -8.60 9.19
N TYR A 11 3.65 -8.75 7.88
CA TYR A 11 4.20 -7.79 6.91
C TYR A 11 3.33 -6.55 6.85
N ARG A 12 2.00 -6.72 6.90
CA ARG A 12 1.06 -5.59 7.03
C ARG A 12 1.42 -4.69 8.22
N ARG A 13 1.60 -5.26 9.41
CA ARG A 13 1.97 -4.50 10.61
C ARG A 13 3.32 -3.79 10.49
N GLN A 14 4.31 -4.42 9.85
CA GLN A 14 5.60 -3.78 9.58
C GLN A 14 5.43 -2.59 8.64
N ILE A 15 4.72 -2.77 7.52
CA ILE A 15 4.45 -1.70 6.55
C ILE A 15 3.71 -0.54 7.23
N GLU A 16 2.66 -0.81 8.01
CA GLU A 16 1.93 0.21 8.77
C GLU A 16 2.82 0.97 9.77
N ALA A 17 3.72 0.27 10.46
CA ALA A 17 4.66 0.92 11.38
C ALA A 17 5.64 1.84 10.63
N LEU A 18 6.15 1.40 9.47
CA LEU A 18 7.01 2.20 8.61
C LEU A 18 6.28 3.40 7.99
N LEU A 19 5.04 3.21 7.56
CA LEU A 19 4.18 4.28 7.06
C LEU A 19 3.98 5.35 8.13
N ARG A 20 3.64 4.98 9.36
CA ARG A 20 3.53 5.94 10.46
C ARG A 20 4.84 6.66 10.78
N ALA A 21 5.98 5.99 10.65
CA ALA A 21 7.29 6.57 10.93
C ALA A 21 7.77 7.52 9.83
N CYS A 22 7.57 7.16 8.55
CA CYS A 22 8.05 7.94 7.40
C CYS A 22 7.02 8.96 6.89
N LEU A 23 5.74 8.63 7.00
CA LEU A 23 4.61 9.33 6.39
C LEU A 23 3.43 9.43 7.40
N PRO A 24 3.61 10.09 8.56
CA PRO A 24 2.53 10.25 9.53
C PRO A 24 1.39 11.06 8.89
N GLY A 25 0.23 10.43 8.71
CA GLY A 25 -0.98 11.07 8.16
C GLY A 25 -1.20 10.87 6.65
N VAL A 26 -0.39 10.05 5.97
CA VAL A 26 -0.67 9.65 4.59
C VAL A 26 -1.52 8.39 4.58
N GLU A 27 -2.56 8.38 3.76
CA GLU A 27 -3.39 7.20 3.56
C GLU A 27 -2.72 6.24 2.57
N ALA A 28 -2.69 4.95 2.86
CA ALA A 28 -2.06 3.94 2.02
C ALA A 28 -3.07 2.86 1.58
N TRP A 29 -3.29 2.78 0.27
CA TRP A 29 -4.18 1.81 -0.36
C TRP A 29 -3.36 0.75 -1.09
N ALA A 30 -3.48 -0.51 -0.68
CA ALA A 30 -2.94 -1.62 -1.46
C ALA A 30 -3.82 -1.89 -2.68
N TYR A 31 -3.19 -2.07 -3.84
CA TYR A 31 -3.83 -2.45 -5.08
C TYR A 31 -2.92 -3.41 -5.88
N GLY A 32 -3.36 -3.84 -7.06
CA GLY A 32 -2.58 -4.69 -7.95
C GLY A 32 -2.85 -6.19 -7.78
N SER A 33 -1.99 -7.03 -8.37
CA SER A 33 -2.23 -8.47 -8.58
C SER A 33 -2.39 -9.31 -7.32
N ARG A 34 -2.04 -8.77 -6.15
CA ARG A 34 -2.25 -9.41 -4.83
C ARG A 34 -3.62 -9.08 -4.22
N VAL A 35 -4.30 -8.07 -4.74
CA VAL A 35 -5.67 -7.70 -4.39
C VAL A 35 -6.60 -8.40 -5.36
N ASN A 36 -7.62 -9.07 -4.83
CA ASN A 36 -8.64 -9.78 -5.61
C ASN A 36 -8.12 -11.07 -6.28
N VAL A 37 -7.32 -11.87 -5.56
CA VAL A 37 -7.09 -13.26 -5.96
C VAL A 37 -8.41 -14.02 -5.74
N VAL A 38 -9.24 -14.08 -6.77
CA VAL A 38 -10.43 -14.93 -6.78
C VAL A 38 -9.91 -16.37 -6.77
N CYS A 39 -10.02 -17.03 -5.62
CA CYS A 39 -9.71 -18.44 -5.48
C CYS A 39 -10.78 -19.27 -6.21
N ASP A 40 -10.80 -19.24 -7.54
CA ASP A 40 -11.57 -20.23 -8.31
C ASP A 40 -10.80 -20.84 -9.48
N GLU A 41 -9.61 -20.37 -9.83
CA GLU A 41 -8.81 -21.04 -10.85
C GLU A 41 -7.36 -21.28 -10.40
N VAL A 42 -6.99 -22.55 -10.47
CA VAL A 42 -5.67 -23.13 -10.24
C VAL A 42 -4.62 -22.35 -11.04
N GLY A 43 -3.88 -21.45 -10.39
CA GLY A 43 -2.94 -20.60 -11.13
C GLY A 43 -1.97 -19.84 -10.25
N ARG A 44 -0.91 -20.53 -9.81
CA ARG A 44 0.41 -19.98 -9.41
C ARG A 44 0.43 -18.48 -9.08
N SER A 45 0.03 -18.11 -7.87
CA SER A 45 0.46 -16.82 -7.32
C SER A 45 1.98 -16.85 -7.25
N HIS A 46 2.64 -16.17 -8.19
CA HIS A 46 4.10 -16.17 -8.27
C HIS A 46 4.65 -15.60 -6.94
N PRO A 47 5.57 -16.30 -6.26
CA PRO A 47 6.06 -15.89 -4.94
C PRO A 47 6.84 -14.56 -4.96
N GLY A 48 7.16 -14.03 -6.14
CA GLY A 48 7.88 -12.76 -6.33
C GLY A 48 7.02 -11.56 -6.74
N SER A 49 5.68 -11.63 -6.67
CA SER A 49 4.86 -10.49 -7.09
C SER A 49 5.05 -9.27 -6.20
N ASP A 50 5.16 -8.09 -6.79
CA ASP A 50 5.28 -6.83 -6.07
C ASP A 50 3.98 -6.51 -5.31
N LEU A 51 4.07 -5.67 -4.28
CA LEU A 51 2.93 -5.09 -3.58
C LEU A 51 2.85 -3.61 -3.96
N ASP A 52 1.83 -3.25 -4.74
CA ASP A 52 1.58 -1.87 -5.12
C ASP A 52 0.75 -1.16 -4.06
N LEU A 53 1.26 -0.03 -3.60
CA LEU A 53 0.64 0.85 -2.62
C LEU A 53 0.41 2.21 -3.25
N ALA A 54 -0.83 2.68 -3.26
CA ALA A 54 -1.16 4.05 -3.60
C ALA A 54 -1.14 4.86 -2.31
N LEU A 55 -0.19 5.78 -2.23
CA LEU A 55 -0.04 6.71 -1.13
C LEU A 55 -0.77 7.99 -1.48
N ARG A 56 -1.74 8.34 -0.64
CA ARG A 56 -2.57 9.52 -0.79
C ARG A 56 -2.25 10.48 0.34
N SER A 57 -1.60 11.59 -0.02
CA SER A 57 -1.33 12.66 0.92
C SER A 57 -2.64 13.34 1.36
N PRO A 58 -2.70 13.87 2.58
CA PRO A 58 -3.88 14.58 3.08
C PRO A 58 -4.21 15.82 2.22
N THR A 59 -3.20 16.44 1.62
CA THR A 59 -3.35 17.61 0.75
C THR A 59 -3.65 17.24 -0.71
N LEU A 60 -3.70 15.94 -1.06
CA LEU A 60 -3.77 15.46 -2.44
C LEU A 60 -2.62 15.98 -3.33
N GLU A 61 -1.52 16.39 -2.70
CA GLU A 61 -0.31 16.86 -3.37
C GLU A 61 0.68 15.72 -3.57
N PRO A 62 1.56 15.85 -4.58
CA PRO A 62 2.57 14.85 -4.82
C PRO A 62 3.52 14.70 -3.62
N ILE A 63 3.66 13.45 -3.18
CA ILE A 63 4.52 13.09 -2.07
C ILE A 63 5.98 13.31 -2.50
N PRO A 64 6.78 14.01 -1.68
CA PRO A 64 8.20 14.20 -1.95
C PRO A 64 8.94 12.86 -2.15
N ASP A 65 9.72 12.76 -3.21
CA ASP A 65 10.52 11.56 -3.50
C ASP A 65 11.48 11.18 -2.35
N ILE A 66 11.86 12.15 -1.51
CA ILE A 66 12.68 11.90 -0.33
C ILE A 66 11.98 11.03 0.71
N LEU A 67 10.66 11.20 0.89
CA LEU A 67 9.88 10.38 1.81
C LEU A 67 9.68 8.97 1.26
N LEU A 68 9.42 8.85 -0.06
CA LEU A 68 9.35 7.56 -0.75
C LEU A 68 10.67 6.78 -0.62
N ARG A 69 11.80 7.46 -0.81
CA ARG A 69 13.13 6.85 -0.61
C ARG A 69 13.36 6.45 0.85
N GLY A 70 12.99 7.29 1.80
CA GLY A 70 13.08 6.96 3.23
C GLY A 70 12.28 5.71 3.60
N PHE A 71 11.05 5.62 3.07
CA PHE A 71 10.20 4.44 3.26
C PHE A 71 10.79 3.18 2.61
N LYS A 72 11.30 3.26 1.37
CA LYS A 72 11.99 2.13 0.71
C LYS A 72 13.23 1.68 1.50
N ALA A 73 14.05 2.60 1.99
CA ALA A 73 15.19 2.27 2.82
C ALA A 73 14.79 1.58 4.14
N ALA A 74 13.68 2.01 4.75
CA ALA A 74 13.18 1.39 5.97
C ALA A 74 12.57 -0.01 5.73
N LEU A 75 11.99 -0.24 4.55
CA LEU A 75 11.55 -1.56 4.09
C LEU A 75 12.72 -2.51 3.88
N GLU A 76 13.78 -2.04 3.21
CA GLU A 76 15.03 -2.80 3.04
C GLU A 76 15.64 -3.19 4.40
N GLN A 77 15.63 -2.27 5.36
CA GLN A 77 16.05 -2.56 6.74
C GLN A 77 15.13 -3.56 7.45
N SER A 78 13.85 -3.61 7.09
CA SER A 78 12.85 -4.49 7.72
C SER A 78 12.90 -5.94 7.22
N ASN A 79 13.82 -6.26 6.30
CA ASN A 79 14.06 -7.61 5.76
C ASN A 79 12.79 -8.30 5.25
N ILE A 80 11.88 -7.52 4.66
CA ILE A 80 10.62 -8.00 4.10
C ILE A 80 10.93 -8.63 2.72
N PRO A 81 10.66 -9.93 2.50
CA PRO A 81 11.03 -10.62 1.26
C PRO A 81 10.05 -10.35 0.10
N ILE A 82 9.35 -9.21 0.11
CA ILE A 82 8.45 -8.77 -0.95
C ILE A 82 8.85 -7.37 -1.39
N LEU A 83 8.80 -7.11 -2.71
CA LEU A 83 9.02 -5.77 -3.22
C LEU A 83 7.77 -4.93 -2.97
N VAL A 84 7.93 -3.77 -2.34
CA VAL A 84 6.83 -2.84 -2.09
C VAL A 84 7.02 -1.61 -2.96
N GLN A 85 6.09 -1.39 -3.89
CA GLN A 85 6.07 -0.23 -4.77
C GLN A 85 5.09 0.80 -4.22
N ALA A 86 5.63 1.92 -3.77
CA ALA A 86 4.85 3.07 -3.33
C ALA A 86 4.66 4.03 -4.51
N HIS A 87 3.42 4.16 -4.95
CA HIS A 87 2.97 5.09 -5.98
C HIS A 87 2.23 6.26 -5.34
N ASP A 88 2.52 7.45 -5.83
CA ASP A 88 1.87 8.65 -5.36
C ASP A 88 0.54 8.86 -6.08
N TRP A 89 -0.56 8.92 -5.32
CA TRP A 89 -1.90 9.12 -5.84
C TRP A 89 -2.01 10.37 -6.71
N ALA A 90 -1.38 11.49 -6.30
CA ALA A 90 -1.47 12.74 -7.02
C ALA A 90 -0.76 12.71 -8.39
N ARG A 91 0.17 11.76 -8.58
CA ARG A 91 0.92 11.57 -9.82
C ARG A 91 0.32 10.49 -10.72
N LEU A 92 -0.59 9.68 -10.19
CA LEU A 92 -1.30 8.67 -10.96
C LEU A 92 -2.32 9.34 -11.89
N PRO A 93 -2.45 8.88 -13.15
CA PRO A 93 -3.50 9.37 -14.03
C PRO A 93 -4.87 8.87 -13.58
N GLU A 94 -5.93 9.60 -13.94
CA GLU A 94 -7.31 9.34 -13.49
C GLU A 94 -7.81 7.92 -13.85
N SER A 95 -7.27 7.31 -14.92
CA SER A 95 -7.56 5.92 -15.27
C SER A 95 -7.16 4.94 -14.16
N PHE A 96 -6.01 5.16 -13.52
CA PHE A 96 -5.56 4.35 -12.38
C PHE A 96 -6.40 4.63 -11.15
N HIS A 97 -6.81 5.89 -10.92
CA HIS A 97 -7.67 6.21 -9.78
C HIS A 97 -8.95 5.37 -9.78
N ARG A 98 -9.63 5.28 -10.94
CA ARG A 98 -10.86 4.48 -11.08
C ARG A 98 -10.63 2.99 -10.87
N GLU A 99 -9.49 2.47 -11.31
CA GLU A 99 -9.16 1.05 -11.16
C GLU A 99 -8.85 0.69 -9.71
N ILE A 100 -8.05 1.53 -9.04
CA ILE A 100 -7.70 1.38 -7.63
C ILE A 100 -8.96 1.55 -6.77
N GLU A 101 -9.77 2.58 -6.98
CA GLU A 101 -11.03 2.77 -6.24
C GLU A 101 -11.94 1.55 -6.30
N ARG A 102 -12.01 0.87 -7.45
CA ARG A 102 -12.81 -0.36 -7.61
C ARG A 102 -12.22 -1.57 -6.89
N ASN A 103 -10.89 -1.68 -6.83
CA ASN A 103 -10.18 -2.88 -6.37
C ASN A 103 -9.00 -2.55 -5.44
N HIS A 104 -9.22 -1.74 -4.41
CA HIS A 104 -8.20 -1.44 -3.40
C HIS A 104 -8.55 -2.04 -2.04
N VAL A 105 -7.51 -2.17 -1.22
CA VAL A 105 -7.60 -2.51 0.20
C VAL A 105 -6.89 -1.43 0.98
N VAL A 106 -7.62 -0.74 1.85
CA VAL A 106 -7.03 0.29 2.71
C VAL A 106 -6.14 -0.40 3.76
N LEU A 107 -4.83 -0.16 3.70
CA LEU A 107 -3.87 -0.68 4.68
C LEU A 107 -3.72 0.26 5.85
N HIS A 108 -3.61 1.56 5.57
CA HIS A 108 -3.44 2.59 6.57
C HIS A 108 -4.39 3.73 6.26
N VAL A 109 -5.28 4.03 7.19
CA VAL A 109 -6.07 5.26 7.17
C VAL A 109 -5.25 6.35 7.85
N GLN A 110 -5.35 7.58 7.32
CA GLN A 110 -5.01 8.76 8.10
C GLN A 110 -5.83 8.69 9.39
N GLN A 111 -5.16 8.54 10.53
CA GLN A 111 -5.81 8.74 11.83
C GLN A 111 -6.11 10.22 11.94
N SER A 112 -7.26 10.63 11.41
CA SER A 112 -7.94 11.81 11.92
C SER A 112 -8.46 11.37 13.28
N ASP A 113 -7.63 11.48 14.30
CA ASP A 113 -8.06 11.37 15.70
C ASP A 113 -9.04 12.53 15.93
N SER A 114 -10.28 12.34 15.50
CA SER A 114 -11.45 12.81 16.23
C SER A 114 -11.67 11.81 17.35
N ASP A 115 -10.77 11.84 18.33
CA ASP A 115 -11.08 11.36 19.67
C ASP A 115 -12.25 12.23 20.17
N GLU A 116 -13.37 11.58 20.50
CA GLU A 116 -14.38 12.11 21.42
C GLU A 116 -14.39 11.24 22.68
#